data_AF-A0A2W6UV76-F1
#
_entry.id   AF-A0A2W6UV76-F1
#
_cell.length_a   1.000
_cell.length_b   1.000
_cell.length_c   1.000
_cell.angle_alpha   90.00
_cell.angle_beta   90.00
_cell.angle_gamma   90.00
#
_symmetry.space_group_name_H-M   'P 1'
#
loop_
_entity.id
_entity.type
_entity.pdbx_description
1 polymer ?
#
loop_
_entity_poly.entity_id
_entity_poly.type
_entity_poly.pdbx_seq_one_letter_code
_entity_poly.pdbx_strand_id
1 'polypeptide(L)'
;MRTKLLAQLIGFVVIVPSTLVALFYSALGLMFALESIQRQQHLGSAALVLACLSGGWLGIVALWRAYFVLGTDQHTFNSTFIWIGFGCGSLVSLVLIGLVNGSLLFRGVFFGWPLLAVAVFTAMLLRRGTRTAPPIPSA
;
A
#
# COMPACT_ATOMS: atom_id res chain seq x y z
N MET A 1 18.82 -9.61 12.99
CA MET A 1 17.78 -9.46 14.03
C MET A 1 17.02 -8.12 13.95
N ARG A 2 17.66 -6.95 14.03
CA ARG A 2 16.97 -5.63 14.04
C ARG A 2 16.01 -5.37 12.86
N THR A 3 16.38 -5.75 11.64
CA THR A 3 15.53 -5.53 10.44
C THR A 3 14.29 -6.41 10.40
N LYS A 4 14.37 -7.66 10.87
CA LYS A 4 13.22 -8.58 10.97
C LYS A 4 12.22 -8.11 12.02
N LEU A 5 12.72 -7.64 13.17
CA LEU A 5 11.90 -7.03 14.23
C LEU A 5 11.19 -5.76 13.75
N LEU A 6 11.89 -4.88 13.01
CA LEU A 6 11.27 -3.67 12.47
C LEU A 6 10.19 -4.01 11.42
N ALA A 7 10.45 -4.98 10.54
CA ALA A 7 9.46 -5.45 9.56
C ALA A 7 8.22 -6.06 10.24
N GLN A 8 8.40 -6.86 11.30
CA GLN A 8 7.30 -7.41 12.12
C GLN A 8 6.47 -6.31 12.79
N LEU A 9 7.13 -5.33 13.38
CA LEU A 9 6.46 -4.23 14.07
C LEU A 9 5.65 -3.36 13.09
N ILE A 10 6.21 -3.07 11.93
CA ILE A 10 5.50 -2.34 10.86
C ILE A 10 4.37 -3.19 10.27
N GLY A 11 4.60 -4.48 10.05
CA GLY A 11 3.56 -5.40 9.57
C GLY A 11 2.35 -5.43 10.49
N PHE A 12 2.58 -5.54 11.80
CA PHE A 12 1.51 -5.60 12.78
C PHE A 12 0.84 -4.24 13.02
N VAL A 13 1.62 -3.17 13.20
CA VAL A 13 1.09 -1.84 13.58
C VAL A 13 0.52 -1.09 12.39
N VAL A 14 1.00 -1.35 11.17
CA VAL A 14 0.63 -0.55 9.99
C VAL A 14 -0.15 -1.36 8.98
N ILE A 15 0.34 -2.54 8.56
CA ILE A 15 -0.31 -3.31 7.50
C ILE A 15 -1.67 -3.85 7.99
N VAL A 16 -1.74 -4.43 9.19
CA VAL A 16 -2.98 -5.03 9.71
C VAL A 16 -4.09 -3.99 9.86
N PRO A 17 -3.90 -2.84 10.57
CA PRO A 17 -4.93 -1.82 10.66
C PRO A 17 -5.31 -1.24 9.29
N SER A 18 -4.34 -1.00 8.41
CA SER A 18 -4.61 -0.52 7.05
C SER A 18 -5.47 -1.51 6.25
N THR A 19 -5.23 -2.81 6.43
CA THR A 19 -6.02 -3.86 5.77
C THR A 19 -7.45 -3.91 6.31
N LEU A 20 -7.65 -3.78 7.62
CA LEU A 20 -8.98 -3.74 8.23
C LEU A 20 -9.77 -2.50 7.80
N VAL A 21 -9.12 -1.34 7.81
CA VAL A 21 -9.70 -0.07 7.33
C VAL A 21 -10.09 -0.21 5.86
N ALA A 22 -9.21 -0.74 5.02
CA ALA A 22 -9.51 -0.95 3.61
C ALA A 22 -10.67 -1.93 3.39
N LEU A 23 -10.76 -3.03 4.15
CA LEU A 23 -11.90 -3.95 4.11
C LEU A 23 -13.21 -3.23 4.41
N PHE A 24 -13.25 -2.46 5.50
CA PHE A 24 -14.44 -1.71 5.92
C PHE A 24 -14.88 -0.70 4.85
N TYR A 25 -13.95 0.13 4.36
CA TYR A 25 -14.26 1.13 3.33
C TYR A 25 -14.51 0.51 1.96
N SER A 26 -14.00 -0.69 1.67
CA SER A 26 -14.31 -1.41 0.44
C SER A 26 -15.78 -1.80 0.36
N ALA A 27 -16.35 -2.28 1.47
CA ALA A 27 -17.78 -2.59 1.52
C ALA A 27 -18.64 -1.35 1.22
N LEU A 28 -18.32 -0.23 1.87
CA LEU A 28 -19.02 1.05 1.68
C LEU A 28 -18.85 1.59 0.25
N GLY A 29 -17.63 1.59 -0.27
CA GLY A 29 -17.33 2.07 -1.62
C GLY A 29 -17.98 1.22 -2.71
N LEU A 30 -18.04 -0.09 -2.51
CA LEU A 30 -18.70 -1.00 -3.46
C LEU A 30 -20.21 -0.80 -3.47
N MET A 31 -20.84 -0.66 -2.30
CA MET A 31 -22.27 -0.34 -2.20
C MET A 31 -22.59 0.98 -2.91
N PHE A 32 -21.80 2.04 -2.67
CA PHE A 32 -21.95 3.31 -3.35
C PHE A 32 -21.80 3.20 -4.87
N ALA A 33 -20.79 2.47 -5.35
CA ALA A 33 -20.55 2.28 -6.78
C ALA A 33 -21.71 1.52 -7.45
N LEU A 34 -22.21 0.46 -6.81
CA LEU A 34 -23.35 -0.31 -7.30
C LEU A 34 -24.63 0.53 -7.38
N GLU A 35 -24.93 1.30 -6.34
CA GLU A 35 -26.10 2.19 -6.30
C GLU A 35 -26.02 3.28 -7.39
N SER A 36 -24.83 3.86 -7.57
CA SER A 36 -24.56 4.87 -8.60
C SER A 36 -24.73 4.31 -10.02
N ILE A 37 -24.25 3.10 -10.26
CA ILE A 37 -24.41 2.41 -11.55
C ILE A 37 -25.89 2.07 -11.81
N GLN A 38 -26.59 1.54 -10.82
CA GLN A 38 -28.01 1.17 -10.93
C GLN A 38 -28.89 2.38 -11.22
N ARG A 39 -28.62 3.52 -10.58
CA ARG A 39 -29.38 4.76 -10.76
C ARG A 39 -28.90 5.62 -11.93
N GLN A 40 -27.83 5.22 -12.62
CA GLN A 40 -27.16 6.01 -13.67
C GLN A 40 -26.79 7.44 -13.22
N GLN A 41 -26.51 7.61 -11.93
CA GLN A 41 -26.15 8.89 -11.33
C GLN A 41 -24.72 8.82 -10.81
N HIS A 42 -23.98 9.93 -10.90
CA HIS A 42 -22.61 10.02 -10.38
C HIS A 42 -21.63 8.95 -10.91
N LEU A 43 -21.79 8.52 -12.17
CA LEU A 43 -20.97 7.47 -12.79
C LEU A 43 -19.46 7.76 -12.74
N GLY A 44 -19.05 9.03 -12.88
CA GLY A 44 -17.66 9.44 -12.75
C GLY A 44 -17.10 9.20 -11.34
N SER A 45 -17.89 9.49 -10.30
CA SER A 45 -17.51 9.22 -8.91
C SER A 45 -17.47 7.72 -8.63
N ALA A 46 -18.40 6.94 -9.17
CA ALA A 46 -18.40 5.48 -9.04
C ALA A 46 -17.14 4.86 -9.68
N ALA A 47 -16.77 5.29 -10.89
CA ALA A 47 -15.56 4.84 -11.56
C ALA A 47 -14.29 5.20 -10.76
N LEU A 48 -14.23 6.42 -10.21
CA LEU A 48 -13.11 6.85 -9.37
C LEU A 48 -13.01 6.01 -8.09
N VAL A 49 -14.13 5.70 -7.44
CA VAL A 49 -14.17 4.83 -6.24
C VAL A 49 -13.68 3.43 -6.59
N LEU A 50 -14.15 2.83 -7.69
CA LEU A 50 -13.69 1.50 -8.13
C LEU A 50 -12.18 1.49 -8.46
N ALA A 51 -11.68 2.54 -9.11
CA ALA A 51 -10.24 2.71 -9.37
C ALA A 51 -9.44 2.84 -8.06
N CYS A 52 -9.92 3.61 -7.10
CA CYS A 52 -9.29 3.74 -5.78
C CYS A 52 -9.31 2.42 -5.00
N LEU A 53 -10.40 1.66 -5.07
CA LEU A 53 -10.50 0.34 -4.42
C LEU A 53 -9.50 -0.64 -5.01
N SER A 54 -9.55 -0.84 -6.33
CA SER A 54 -8.62 -1.74 -7.02
C SER A 54 -7.16 -1.34 -6.78
N GLY A 55 -6.82 -0.06 -6.90
CA GLY A 55 -5.47 0.43 -6.65
C GLY A 55 -5.01 0.34 -5.20
N GLY A 56 -5.90 0.63 -4.25
CA GLY A 56 -5.63 0.50 -2.82
C GLY A 56 -5.36 -0.95 -2.43
N TRP A 57 -6.16 -1.88 -2.96
CA TRP A 57 -5.95 -3.32 -2.78
C TRP A 57 -4.64 -3.82 -3.38
N LEU A 58 -4.27 -3.36 -4.59
CA LEU A 58 -2.96 -3.66 -5.17
C LEU A 58 -1.81 -3.19 -4.25
N GLY A 59 -1.94 -2.01 -3.65
CA GLY A 59 -0.98 -1.50 -2.67
C GLY A 59 -0.87 -2.36 -1.42
N ILE A 60 -2.00 -2.78 -0.85
CA ILE A 60 -2.05 -3.65 0.34
C ILE A 60 -1.43 -5.02 0.05
N VAL A 61 -1.76 -5.63 -1.09
CA VAL A 61 -1.18 -6.92 -1.49
C VAL A 61 0.32 -6.79 -1.69
N ALA A 62 0.81 -5.71 -2.29
CA ALA A 62 2.24 -5.45 -2.44
C ALA A 62 2.95 -5.25 -1.09
N LEU A 63 2.31 -4.55 -0.14
CA LEU A 63 2.82 -4.39 1.24
C LEU A 63 2.93 -5.73 1.97
N TRP A 64 1.90 -6.56 1.91
CA TRP A 64 1.94 -7.92 2.46
C TRP A 64 3.04 -8.76 1.81
N ARG A 65 3.20 -8.68 0.48
CA ARG A 65 4.29 -9.37 -0.22
C ARG A 65 5.67 -8.88 0.21
N ALA A 66 5.88 -7.57 0.32
CA ALA A 66 7.14 -7.00 0.80
C ALA A 66 7.43 -7.46 2.24
N TYR A 67 6.41 -7.48 3.11
CA TYR A 67 6.50 -8.00 4.46
C TYR A 67 6.93 -9.47 4.49
N PHE A 68 6.29 -10.34 3.71
CA PHE A 68 6.67 -11.75 3.63
C PHE A 68 8.08 -11.94 3.08
N VAL A 69 8.45 -11.27 1.99
CA VAL A 69 9.80 -11.34 1.40
C VAL A 69 10.88 -11.00 2.44
N LEU A 70 10.66 -9.96 3.25
CA LEU A 70 11.59 -9.54 4.30
C LEU A 70 11.56 -10.45 5.55
N GLY A 71 10.44 -11.12 5.80
CA GLY A 71 10.25 -12.00 6.95
C GLY A 71 10.78 -13.42 6.74
N THR A 72 10.57 -14.00 5.55
CA THR A 72 10.85 -15.42 5.25
C THR A 72 12.11 -15.66 4.42
N ASP A 73 12.85 -14.59 4.12
CA ASP A 73 14.03 -14.59 3.24
C ASP A 73 13.79 -15.13 1.81
N GLN A 74 12.55 -15.38 1.40
CA GLN A 74 12.24 -15.93 0.07
C GLN A 74 12.43 -14.90 -1.05
N HIS A 75 13.30 -15.23 -2.01
CA HIS A 75 13.68 -14.40 -3.15
C HIS A 75 12.85 -14.63 -4.43
N THR A 76 11.84 -15.51 -4.38
CA THR A 76 11.12 -15.99 -5.57
C THR A 76 10.03 -15.05 -6.08
N PHE A 77 9.77 -13.92 -5.41
CA PHE A 77 8.67 -13.03 -5.79
C PHE A 77 9.10 -11.90 -6.73
N ASN A 78 8.24 -11.62 -7.72
CA ASN A 78 8.44 -10.60 -8.73
C ASN A 78 8.51 -9.19 -8.10
N SER A 79 9.71 -8.63 -8.04
CA SER A 79 10.00 -7.29 -7.52
C SER A 79 9.19 -6.20 -8.23
N THR A 80 8.98 -6.33 -9.55
CA THR A 80 8.21 -5.38 -10.36
C THR A 80 6.79 -5.22 -9.87
N PHE A 81 6.14 -6.32 -9.44
CA PHE A 81 4.79 -6.27 -8.89
C PHE A 81 4.73 -5.48 -7.57
N ILE A 82 5.75 -5.62 -6.72
CA ILE A 82 5.82 -4.88 -5.45
C ILE A 82 5.92 -3.37 -5.73
N TRP A 83 6.78 -2.96 -6.68
CA TRP A 83 6.94 -1.55 -7.05
C TRP A 83 5.67 -0.96 -7.68
N ILE A 84 5.00 -1.70 -8.56
CA ILE A 84 3.72 -1.26 -9.15
C ILE A 84 2.67 -1.07 -8.04
N GLY A 85 2.55 -2.04 -7.12
CA GLY A 85 1.62 -1.92 -6.01
C GLY A 85 1.96 -0.77 -5.07
N PHE A 86 3.25 -0.53 -4.78
CA PHE A 86 3.67 0.64 -3.99
C PHE A 86 3.29 1.95 -4.66
N GLY A 87 3.52 2.08 -5.97
CA GLY A 87 3.10 3.26 -6.73
C GLY A 87 1.58 3.45 -6.67
N CYS A 88 0.82 2.38 -6.91
CA CYS A 88 -0.63 2.43 -6.92
C CYS A 88 -1.22 2.78 -5.54
N GLY A 89 -0.77 2.11 -4.48
CA GLY A 89 -1.19 2.38 -3.11
C GLY A 89 -0.82 3.79 -2.64
N SER A 90 0.34 4.31 -3.07
CA SER A 90 0.75 5.67 -2.75
C SER A 90 -0.12 6.70 -3.46
N LEU A 91 -0.41 6.49 -4.75
CA LEU A 91 -1.31 7.35 -5.51
C LEU A 91 -2.69 7.41 -4.87
N VAL A 92 -3.28 6.26 -4.53
CA VAL A 92 -4.59 6.20 -3.87
C VAL A 92 -4.57 6.92 -2.52
N SER A 93 -3.51 6.75 -1.73
CA SER A 93 -3.36 7.46 -0.45
C SER A 93 -3.32 8.97 -0.63
N LEU A 94 -2.57 9.46 -1.62
CA LEU A 94 -2.52 10.90 -1.95
C LEU A 94 -3.86 11.43 -2.44
N VAL A 95 -4.57 10.67 -3.27
CA VAL A 95 -5.93 11.00 -3.74
C VAL A 95 -6.89 11.11 -2.56
N LEU A 96 -6.85 10.17 -1.61
CA LEU A 96 -7.70 10.21 -0.41
C LEU A 96 -7.35 11.41 0.49
N ILE A 97 -6.07 11.75 0.66
CA ILE A 97 -5.65 12.94 1.40
C ILE A 97 -6.18 14.23 0.74
N GLY A 98 -6.13 14.29 -0.60
CA GLY A 98 -6.59 15.46 -1.35
C GLY A 98 -8.11 15.63 -1.34
N LEU A 99 -8.85 14.52 -1.51
CA LEU A 99 -10.28 14.56 -1.82
C LEU A 99 -11.21 14.32 -0.63
N VAL A 100 -10.78 13.59 0.40
CA VAL A 100 -11.65 13.32 1.56
C VAL A 100 -11.81 14.59 2.39
N ASN A 101 -13.03 15.02 2.69
CA ASN A 101 -13.26 16.19 3.54
C ASN A 101 -12.81 15.95 5.02
N GLY A 102 -12.40 17.01 5.71
CA GLY A 102 -11.87 16.95 7.09
C GLY A 102 -10.57 17.72 7.27
N SER A 103 -9.98 17.69 8.47
CA SER A 103 -8.71 18.38 8.74
C SER A 103 -7.53 17.69 8.04
N LEU A 104 -6.57 18.46 7.54
CA LEU A 104 -5.34 17.92 6.94
C LEU A 104 -4.58 16.99 7.90
N LEU A 105 -4.63 17.30 9.20
CA LEU A 105 -4.04 16.47 10.25
C LEU A 105 -4.70 15.09 10.32
N PHE A 106 -6.04 15.03 10.30
CA PHE A 106 -6.77 13.76 10.25
C PHE A 106 -6.42 12.97 8.99
N ARG A 107 -6.46 13.62 7.82
CA ARG A 107 -6.19 12.96 6.53
C ARG A 107 -4.75 12.43 6.47
N GLY A 108 -3.79 13.24 6.88
CA GLY A 108 -2.38 12.88 6.89
C GLY A 108 -2.08 11.75 7.87
N VAL A 109 -2.67 11.78 9.07
CA VAL A 109 -2.52 10.67 10.01
C VAL A 109 -3.21 9.44 9.47
N PHE A 110 -4.49 9.49 9.08
CA PHE A 110 -5.27 8.30 8.73
C PHE A 110 -4.82 7.64 7.42
N PHE A 111 -4.57 8.43 6.37
CA PHE A 111 -4.18 7.94 5.04
C PHE A 111 -2.66 8.00 4.78
N GLY A 112 -1.87 8.59 5.68
CA GLY A 112 -0.41 8.66 5.54
C GLY A 112 0.34 7.43 6.06
N TRP A 113 -0.29 6.60 6.90
CA TRP A 113 0.31 5.35 7.39
C TRP A 113 0.74 4.39 6.25
N PRO A 114 -0.09 4.14 5.22
CA PRO A 114 0.34 3.34 4.07
C PRO A 114 1.56 3.93 3.35
N LEU A 115 1.65 5.26 3.22
CA LEU A 115 2.80 5.95 2.61
C LEU A 115 4.06 5.73 3.43
N LEU A 116 3.97 5.82 4.76
CA LEU A 116 5.08 5.55 5.66
C LEU A 116 5.55 4.10 5.54
N ALA A 117 4.60 3.14 5.49
CA ALA A 117 4.94 1.73 5.30
C ALA A 117 5.69 1.51 3.97
N VAL A 118 5.17 2.07 2.86
CA VAL A 118 5.84 2.01 1.55
C VAL A 118 7.26 2.58 1.63
N ALA A 119 7.44 3.77 2.20
CA ALA A 119 8.75 4.39 2.33
C ALA A 119 9.75 3.51 3.11
N VAL A 120 9.32 2.94 4.25
CA VAL A 120 10.18 2.08 5.06
C VAL A 120 10.49 0.77 4.35
N PHE A 121 9.49 0.11 3.74
CA PHE A 121 9.70 -1.13 3.01
C PHE A 121 10.59 -0.93 1.77
N THR A 122 10.43 0.18 1.05
CA THR A 122 11.33 0.59 -0.04
C THR A 122 12.77 0.72 0.45
N ALA A 123 13.00 1.44 1.55
CA ALA A 123 14.34 1.59 2.12
C ALA A 123 14.95 0.24 2.54
N MET A 124 14.15 -0.66 3.11
CA MET A 124 14.60 -2.01 3.48
C MET A 124 14.94 -2.88 2.27
N LEU A 125 14.09 -2.86 1.23
CA LEU A 125 14.31 -3.66 0.02
C LEU A 125 15.55 -3.19 -0.75
N LEU A 126 15.77 -1.87 -0.87
CA LEU A 126 16.98 -1.29 -1.48
C LEU A 126 18.25 -1.66 -0.70
N ARG A 127 18.20 -1.60 0.65
CA ARG A 127 19.31 -2.03 1.51
C ARG A 127 19.60 -3.53 1.42
N ARG A 128 18.59 -4.34 1.08
CA ARG A 128 18.77 -5.78 0.89
C ARG A 128 19.40 -6.09 -0.46
N GLY A 129 18.95 -5.44 -1.53
CA GLY A 129 19.54 -5.58 -2.88
C GLY A 129 21.00 -5.14 -2.98
N THR A 130 21.39 -4.09 -2.24
CA THR A 130 22.78 -3.61 -2.18
C THR A 130 23.73 -4.56 -1.43
N ARG A 131 23.23 -5.35 -0.47
CA ARG A 131 24.03 -6.36 0.25
C ARG A 131 24.25 -7.66 -0.52
N THR A 132 23.40 -7.93 -1.51
CA THR A 132 23.49 -9.14 -2.36
C THR A 132 24.27 -8.89 -3.66
N ALA A 133 24.69 -7.66 -3.94
CA ALA A 133 25.55 -7.37 -5.09
C ALA A 133 26.95 -7.94 -4.85
N PRO A 134 27.53 -8.72 -5.80
CA PRO A 134 28.87 -9.26 -5.65
C PRO A 134 29.88 -8.11 -5.54
N PRO A 135 30.96 -8.27 -4.74
CA PRO A 135 32.00 -7.26 -4.66
C PRO A 135 32.58 -7.03 -6.06
N ILE A 136 32.65 -5.76 -6.47
CA ILE A 136 33.31 -5.36 -7.72
C ILE A 136 34.76 -5.83 -7.61
N PRO A 137 35.25 -6.69 -8.53
CA PRO A 137 36.65 -7.08 -8.50
C PRO A 137 37.49 -5.82 -8.67
N SER A 138 38.33 -5.54 -7.67
CA SER A 138 39.36 -4.51 -7.76
C SER A 138 40.33 -4.90 -8.88
N ALA A 139 40.35 -4.09 -9.95
CA ALA A 139 41.34 -4.17 -11.01
C ALA A 139 42.71 -3.68 -10.51
#